data_AF-A0A660QSM2-F1
#
_entry.id   AF-A0A660QSM2-F1
#
_cell.length_a   1.000
_cell.length_b   1.000
_cell.length_c   1.000
_cell.angle_alpha   90.00
_cell.angle_beta   90.00
_cell.angle_gamma   90.00
#
_symmetry.space_group_name_H-M   'P 1'
#
loop_
_entity.id
_entity.type
_entity.pdbx_description
1 polymer ?
#
loop_
_entity_poly.entity_id
_entity_poly.type
_entity_poly.pdbx_seq_one_letter_code
_entity_poly.pdbx_strand_id
1 'polypeptide(L)'
;IARELARINLPLSLYTEWYWQMDLKNMFHFLRLRMDSHAQWEIQEYGRAMASVVKAVCPLAYDSFERHMVNGARFSAEELAAIKTVMAGEPNPLEGRRLEEFEGKLNK
;
A
#
# COMPACT_ATOMS: atom_id res chain seq x y z
N ILE A 1 -42.97 -9.64 -4.21
CA ILE A 1 -41.87 -8.65 -4.33
C ILE A 1 -40.77 -9.28 -5.19
N ALA A 2 -40.18 -8.54 -6.14
CA ALA A 2 -39.10 -9.06 -6.99
C ALA A 2 -37.77 -9.19 -6.22
N ARG A 3 -36.90 -10.13 -6.63
CA ARG A 3 -35.61 -10.40 -5.97
C ARG A 3 -34.69 -9.17 -5.91
N GLU A 4 -34.73 -8.32 -6.92
CA GLU A 4 -33.95 -7.08 -7.00
C GLU A 4 -34.34 -6.03 -5.94
N LEU A 5 -35.60 -6.02 -5.51
CA LEU A 5 -36.08 -5.15 -4.42
C LEU A 5 -35.83 -5.79 -3.06
N ALA A 6 -35.98 -7.12 -2.96
CA ALA A 6 -35.74 -7.84 -1.71
C ALA A 6 -34.30 -7.74 -1.21
N ARG A 7 -33.30 -7.70 -2.12
CA ARG A 7 -31.87 -7.64 -1.74
C ARG A 7 -31.44 -6.33 -1.07
N ILE A 8 -32.24 -5.26 -1.14
CA ILE A 8 -31.90 -3.95 -0.54
C ILE A 8 -31.83 -4.06 0.99
N ASN A 9 -32.59 -4.98 1.58
CA ASN A 9 -32.62 -5.20 3.02
C ASN A 9 -31.50 -6.13 3.52
N LEU A 10 -30.65 -6.66 2.64
CA LEU A 10 -29.54 -7.53 3.03
C LEU A 10 -28.36 -6.67 3.52
N PRO A 11 -27.63 -7.10 4.56
CA PRO A 11 -26.48 -6.37 5.07
C PRO A 11 -25.29 -6.42 4.09
N LEU A 12 -24.35 -5.47 4.23
CA LEU A 12 -23.12 -5.40 3.43
C LEU A 12 -22.15 -6.59 3.63
N SER A 13 -22.35 -7.38 4.69
CA SER A 13 -21.58 -8.59 4.97
C SER A 13 -21.95 -9.79 4.09
N LEU A 14 -22.91 -9.62 3.16
CA LEU A 14 -23.30 -10.67 2.23
C LEU A 14 -22.14 -10.99 1.28
N TYR A 15 -21.69 -12.26 1.28
CA TYR A 15 -20.69 -12.73 0.35
C TYR A 15 -21.19 -12.69 -1.08
N THR A 16 -20.27 -12.31 -1.98
CA THR A 16 -20.49 -12.31 -3.42
C THR A 16 -19.22 -12.77 -4.09
N GLU A 17 -19.37 -13.35 -5.28
CA GLU A 17 -18.28 -13.89 -6.08
C GLU A 17 -18.20 -13.08 -7.38
N TRP A 18 -16.99 -12.85 -7.86
CA TRP A 18 -16.77 -12.22 -9.17
C TRP A 18 -15.46 -12.71 -9.78
N TYR A 19 -15.41 -12.65 -11.10
CA TYR A 19 -14.15 -12.84 -11.83
C TYR A 19 -13.41 -11.52 -11.87
N TRP A 20 -12.11 -11.56 -11.54
CA TRP A 20 -11.26 -10.38 -11.57
C TRP A 20 -10.01 -10.63 -12.41
N GLN A 21 -9.86 -9.84 -13.47
CA GLN A 21 -8.71 -9.89 -14.37
C GLN A 21 -8.07 -8.50 -14.45
N MET A 22 -6.75 -8.45 -14.31
CA MET A 22 -5.96 -7.23 -14.41
C MET A 22 -4.51 -7.54 -14.78
N ASP A 23 -3.79 -6.56 -15.32
CA ASP A 23 -2.36 -6.67 -15.58
C ASP A 23 -1.53 -6.58 -14.29
N LEU A 24 -0.27 -7.03 -14.37
CA LEU A 24 0.63 -7.11 -13.23
C LEU A 24 0.98 -5.74 -12.63
N LYS A 25 1.11 -4.68 -13.45
CA LYS A 25 1.44 -3.33 -12.95
C LYS A 25 0.31 -2.80 -12.09
N ASN A 26 -0.93 -2.93 -12.55
CA ASN A 26 -2.10 -2.53 -11.76
C ASN A 26 -2.28 -3.45 -10.54
N MET A 27 -1.93 -4.74 -10.64
CA MET A 27 -1.96 -5.66 -9.50
C MET A 27 -1.02 -5.19 -8.40
N PHE A 28 0.23 -4.83 -8.72
CA PHE A 28 1.15 -4.27 -7.72
C PHE A 28 0.66 -2.95 -7.12
N HIS A 29 0.03 -2.09 -7.92
CA HIS A 29 -0.57 -0.87 -7.40
C HIS A 29 -1.71 -1.17 -6.40
N PHE A 30 -2.59 -2.12 -6.74
CA PHE A 30 -3.66 -2.57 -5.84
C PHE A 30 -3.10 -3.15 -4.55
N LEU A 31 -2.15 -4.08 -4.64
CA LEU A 31 -1.52 -4.71 -3.49
C LEU A 31 -0.87 -3.68 -2.57
N ARG A 32 -0.16 -2.69 -3.13
CA ARG A 32 0.44 -1.60 -2.34
C ARG A 32 -0.59 -0.83 -1.52
N LEU A 33 -1.77 -0.57 -2.07
CA LEU A 33 -2.81 0.19 -1.38
C LEU A 33 -3.62 -0.67 -0.41
N ARG A 34 -3.82 -1.96 -0.73
CA ARG A 34 -4.68 -2.84 0.06
C ARG A 34 -3.96 -3.64 1.12
N MET A 35 -2.64 -3.80 1.04
CA MET A 35 -1.84 -4.37 2.12
C MET A 35 -1.38 -3.32 3.15
N ASP A 36 -1.65 -2.04 2.89
CA ASP A 36 -1.30 -0.95 3.80
C ASP A 36 -2.17 -0.99 5.07
N SER A 37 -1.58 -0.63 6.22
CA SER A 37 -2.26 -0.65 7.52
C SER A 37 -3.46 0.30 7.60
N HIS A 38 -3.51 1.33 6.75
CA HIS A 38 -4.65 2.25 6.67
C HIS A 38 -5.84 1.67 5.90
N ALA A 39 -5.66 0.56 5.17
CA ALA A 39 -6.76 -0.12 4.51
C ALA A 39 -7.62 -0.88 5.53
N GLN A 40 -8.88 -1.15 5.20
CA GLN A 40 -9.73 -1.96 6.05
C GLN A 40 -9.18 -3.40 6.18
N TRP A 41 -9.22 -3.98 7.38
CA TRP A 41 -8.58 -5.27 7.67
C TRP A 41 -9.00 -6.39 6.70
N GLU A 42 -10.29 -6.53 6.40
CA GLU A 42 -10.78 -7.59 5.52
C GLU A 42 -10.13 -7.54 4.13
N ILE A 43 -9.96 -6.34 3.54
CA ILE A 43 -9.33 -6.21 2.23
C ILE A 43 -7.81 -6.38 2.28
N GLN A 44 -7.19 -6.14 3.44
CA GLN A 44 -5.78 -6.49 3.64
C GLN A 44 -5.56 -7.99 3.53
N GLU A 45 -6.44 -8.80 4.11
CA GLU A 45 -6.31 -10.26 4.05
C GLU A 45 -6.50 -10.80 2.63
N TYR A 46 -7.45 -10.25 1.85
CA TYR A 46 -7.54 -10.54 0.42
C TYR A 46 -6.27 -10.12 -0.33
N GLY A 47 -5.71 -8.95 -0.01
CA GLY A 47 -4.44 -8.48 -0.58
C GLY A 47 -3.28 -9.43 -0.29
N ARG A 48 -3.12 -9.90 0.96
CA ARG A 48 -2.06 -10.86 1.34
C ARG A 48 -2.22 -12.20 0.63
N ALA A 49 -3.45 -12.70 0.53
CA ALA A 49 -3.72 -13.94 -0.21
C ALA A 49 -3.33 -13.80 -1.68
N MET A 50 -3.75 -12.70 -2.34
CA MET A 50 -3.38 -12.41 -3.73
C MET A 50 -1.87 -12.23 -3.91
N ALA A 51 -1.19 -11.55 -2.97
CA ALA A 51 0.25 -11.37 -2.99
C ALA A 51 1.01 -12.72 -2.98
N SER A 52 0.53 -13.70 -2.22
CA SER A 52 1.14 -15.04 -2.20
C SER A 52 1.06 -15.75 -3.56
N VAL A 53 -0.08 -15.60 -4.26
CA VAL A 53 -0.26 -16.12 -5.63
C VAL A 53 0.66 -15.38 -6.61
N VAL A 54 0.70 -14.05 -6.54
CA VAL A 54 1.56 -13.23 -7.42
C VAL A 54 3.04 -13.59 -7.21
N LYS A 55 3.48 -13.77 -5.97
CA LYS A 55 4.85 -14.20 -5.63
C LYS A 55 5.18 -15.57 -6.22
N ALA A 56 4.24 -16.51 -6.18
CA ALA A 56 4.43 -17.83 -6.77
C ALA A 56 4.52 -17.79 -8.31
N VAL A 57 3.72 -16.94 -8.96
CA VAL A 57 3.65 -16.86 -10.43
C VAL A 57 4.80 -16.04 -11.04
N CYS A 58 5.16 -14.91 -10.42
CA CYS A 58 6.16 -13.98 -10.95
C CYS A 58 7.14 -13.49 -9.87
N PRO A 59 7.97 -14.40 -9.30
CA PRO A 59 8.78 -14.12 -8.12
C PRO A 59 9.74 -12.94 -8.29
N LEU A 60 10.45 -12.86 -9.41
CA LEU A 60 11.41 -11.77 -9.67
C LEU A 60 10.75 -10.38 -9.69
N ALA A 61 9.54 -10.29 -10.24
CA ALA A 61 8.79 -9.05 -10.28
C ALA A 61 8.24 -8.71 -8.87
N TYR A 62 7.78 -9.72 -8.13
CA TYR A 62 7.31 -9.55 -6.77
C TYR A 62 8.43 -9.10 -5.82
N ASP A 63 9.63 -9.68 -5.91
CA ASP A 63 10.77 -9.29 -5.07
C ASP A 63 11.17 -7.83 -5.31
N SER A 64 11.14 -7.37 -6.57
CA SER A 64 11.34 -5.95 -6.92
C SER A 64 10.23 -5.05 -6.33
N PHE A 65 8.98 -5.49 -6.43
CA PHE A 65 7.84 -4.80 -5.82
C PHE A 65 7.99 -4.67 -4.30
N GLU A 66 8.32 -5.76 -3.61
CA GLU A 66 8.53 -5.79 -2.17
C GLU A 66 9.66 -4.86 -1.75
N ARG A 67 10.81 -4.93 -2.43
CA ARG A 67 11.99 -4.10 -2.14
C ARG A 67 11.74 -2.61 -2.35
N HIS A 68 11.09 -2.22 -3.45
CA HIS A 68 11.02 -0.83 -3.86
C HIS A 68 9.71 -0.13 -3.53
N MET A 69 8.60 -0.86 -3.42
CA MET A 69 7.27 -0.29 -3.21
C MET A 69 6.70 -0.56 -1.81
N VAL A 70 6.92 -1.76 -1.26
CA VAL A 70 6.42 -2.13 0.08
C VAL A 70 7.37 -1.62 1.15
N ASN A 71 8.62 -2.06 1.09
CA ASN A 71 9.68 -1.73 2.05
C ASN A 71 10.44 -0.45 1.67
N GLY A 72 10.11 0.15 0.53
CA GLY A 72 10.67 1.42 0.11
C GLY A 72 9.94 2.62 0.72
N ALA A 73 10.67 3.72 0.87
CA ALA A 73 10.13 5.04 1.20
C ALA A 73 10.33 6.01 0.03
N ARG A 74 9.39 6.94 -0.15
CA ARG A 74 9.52 8.05 -1.10
C ARG A 74 9.74 9.34 -0.34
N PHE A 75 10.79 10.06 -0.71
CA PHE A 75 11.12 11.35 -0.13
C PHE A 75 10.78 12.49 -1.11
N SER A 76 10.24 13.57 -0.57
CA SER A 76 9.99 14.82 -1.29
C SER A 76 11.30 15.57 -1.56
N ALA A 77 11.25 16.61 -2.38
CA ALA A 77 12.44 17.44 -2.66
C ALA A 77 13.02 18.08 -1.38
N GLU A 78 12.15 18.54 -0.47
CA GLU A 78 12.55 19.14 0.81
C GLU A 78 13.19 18.08 1.74
N GLU A 79 12.62 16.89 1.79
CA GLU A 79 13.15 15.78 2.59
C GLU A 79 14.51 15.30 2.07
N LEU A 80 14.71 15.29 0.75
CA LEU A 80 16.02 14.98 0.16
C LEU A 80 17.07 16.05 0.47
N ALA A 81 16.69 17.33 0.52
CA ALA A 81 17.58 18.41 0.93
C ALA A 81 17.96 18.25 2.42
N ALA A 82 16.97 17.95 3.27
CA ALA A 82 17.19 17.68 4.69
C ALA A 82 18.14 16.50 4.92
N ILE A 83 17.98 15.40 4.17
CA ILE A 83 18.90 14.25 4.24
C ILE A 83 20.34 14.70 3.93
N LYS A 84 20.56 15.50 2.89
CA LYS A 84 21.90 15.99 2.53
C LYS A 84 22.52 16.84 3.64
N THR A 85 21.73 17.74 4.24
CA THR A 85 22.16 18.60 5.35
C THR A 85 22.53 17.77 6.58
N VAL A 86 21.68 16.82 6.97
CA VAL A 86 21.93 15.92 8.10
C VAL A 86 23.16 15.04 7.85
N MET A 87 23.35 14.53 6.64
CA MET A 87 24.55 13.76 6.27
C MET A 87 25.84 14.59 6.28
N ALA A 88 25.74 15.92 6.13
CA ALA A 88 26.85 16.84 6.28
C ALA A 88 27.18 17.18 7.76
N GLY A 89 26.38 16.67 8.72
CA GLY A 89 26.54 16.93 10.15
C GLY A 89 25.83 18.19 10.65
N GLU A 90 25.03 18.83 9.80
CA GLU A 90 24.23 20.02 10.14
C GLU A 90 22.85 19.62 10.71
N PRO A 91 22.20 20.50 11.51
CA PRO A 91 20.87 20.21 12.05
C PRO A 91 19.82 20.07 10.94
N ASN A 92 18.80 19.23 11.18
CA ASN A 92 17.72 19.02 10.23
C ASN A 92 16.93 20.33 10.02
N PRO A 93 16.80 20.84 8.77
CA PRO A 93 16.09 22.09 8.49
C PRO A 93 14.56 21.94 8.54
N LEU A 94 14.02 20.71 8.66
CA LEU A 94 12.58 20.48 8.75
C LEU A 94 12.08 20.71 10.18
N GLU A 95 10.91 21.35 10.30
CA GLU A 95 10.28 21.66 11.58
C GLU A 95 8.82 21.18 11.64
N GLY A 96 8.32 20.98 12.87
CA GLY A 96 6.94 20.62 13.17
C GLY A 96 6.48 19.34 12.46
N ARG A 97 5.29 19.37 11.85
CA ARG A 97 4.67 18.20 11.19
C ARG A 97 5.53 17.58 10.09
N ARG A 98 6.32 18.38 9.37
CA ARG A 98 7.17 17.84 8.28
C ARG A 98 8.32 17.01 8.81
N LEU A 99 8.84 17.36 10.00
CA LEU A 99 9.86 16.57 10.67
C LEU A 99 9.28 15.21 11.11
N GLU A 100 8.08 15.20 11.69
CA GLU A 100 7.39 13.96 12.09
C GLU A 100 7.14 13.01 10.90
N GLU A 101 6.65 13.55 9.77
CA GLU A 101 6.43 12.76 8.54
C GLU A 101 7.75 12.22 7.97
N PHE A 102 8.82 13.02 8.04
CA PHE A 102 10.16 12.63 7.60
C PHE A 102 10.75 11.51 8.47
N GLU A 103 10.70 11.66 9.79
CA GLU A 103 11.15 10.63 10.74
C GLU A 103 10.33 9.35 10.61
N GLY A 104 9.01 9.47 10.41
CA GLY A 104 8.13 8.33 10.15
C GLY A 104 8.52 7.57 8.87
N LYS A 105 9.00 8.27 7.83
CA LYS A 105 9.51 7.62 6.60
C LYS A 105 10.87 6.96 6.79
N LEU A 106 11.71 7.46 7.69
CA LEU A 106 13.02 6.87 8.01
C LEU A 106 12.90 5.62 8.89
N ASN A 107 11.90 5.60 9.79
CA ASN A 107 11.67 4.50 10.74
C ASN A 107 10.73 3.41 10.20
N LYS A 108 10.40 3.46 8.91
CA LYS A 108 9.56 2.48 8.23
C LYS A 108 10.33 1.19 7.96
#